data_AF-A0A9P6H845-F1
#
_entry.id   AF-A0A9P6H845-F1
#
_cell.length_a   1.000
_cell.length_b   1.000
_cell.length_c   1.000
_cell.angle_alpha   90.00
_cell.angle_beta   90.00
_cell.angle_gamma   90.00
#
_symmetry.space_group_name_H-M   'P 1'
#
loop_
_entity.id
_entity.type
_entity.pdbx_description
1 polymer ?
#
loop_
_entity_poly.entity_id
_entity_poly.type
_entity_poly.pdbx_seq_one_letter_code
_entity_poly.pdbx_strand_id
1 'polypeptide(L)'
;MQLLPLMLQAALFFLGFAVPLSLVDINTTIAFVALGLTSFGVLFHISLVIVRAADKSCPYQTSASYLLRHLRPQFPSIVHSLKVNNQLHLTRVFLGLDENTHLVDLQCVSWILWTSLDKTVHLSTLRHLLSIPTLDGIEPTLALTCFYIFTSCAGLRNNRVVIVQGWEQLAMVSARCLFRTLEHHFSSTDPRTPSVLEDLRRRYNRVFPFNADFRGLPYYFTMVRIHAWAHRHQEPRDVRWDNYTPPAQEHIPFARHMVEVAQEEYQGRKVPCWILRFAMHSLSQDPPSPASVIADCLKIVAIDLDLDASKITVLNERERVDYFSSWIIQRIRTMVEANDPAPILFKCKTISALVPHAVFLGRLGQQEMVDAISLAVKATTDGRFIWRCIWPYTATFFAEPNPPSVNLIVTLASPYMLWDKLQDGMAVARWADAASEVPYTEQVGQNVAEALLQIVAIDSLRPHIPLNTWALLNNNPPLPPGLKIPRYSNHTSFLFGRSGTTFSLAVKKEMEISIREDFRGTNMECHRIDLIDRLEHILGQLDQGLDYFNWHHQMINEYHVLRAKREYGKLREVLREVHEGQ
;
A
#
# COMPACT_ATOMS: atom_id res chain seq x y z
N MET A 1 -21.03 45.85 -34.04
CA MET A 1 -20.28 44.56 -34.10
C MET A 1 -21.13 43.31 -33.86
N GLN A 2 -22.36 43.40 -33.33
CA GLN A 2 -23.20 42.21 -33.02
C GLN A 2 -23.79 41.48 -34.24
N LEU A 3 -23.79 42.10 -35.42
CA LEU A 3 -24.30 41.52 -36.67
C LEU A 3 -23.29 40.65 -37.41
N LEU A 4 -21.99 40.81 -37.15
CA LEU A 4 -20.93 40.09 -37.87
C LEU A 4 -21.01 38.55 -37.71
N PRO A 5 -21.28 37.98 -36.52
CA PRO A 5 -21.47 36.54 -36.37
C PRO A 5 -22.69 36.02 -37.12
N LEU A 6 -23.76 36.83 -37.20
CA LEU A 6 -24.99 36.48 -37.90
C LEU A 6 -24.76 36.47 -39.42
N MET A 7 -24.03 37.45 -39.93
CA MET A 7 -23.63 37.52 -41.34
C MET A 7 -22.72 36.34 -41.71
N LEU A 8 -21.78 35.96 -40.85
CA LEU A 8 -20.92 34.79 -41.07
C LEU A 8 -21.72 33.49 -41.08
N GLN A 9 -22.68 33.33 -40.17
CA GLN A 9 -23.58 32.18 -40.15
C GLN A 9 -24.46 32.10 -41.40
N ALA A 10 -25.02 33.23 -41.85
CA ALA A 10 -25.76 33.30 -43.09
C ALA A 10 -24.88 32.96 -44.30
N ALA A 11 -23.66 33.49 -44.34
CA ALA A 11 -22.70 33.19 -45.41
C ALA A 11 -22.32 31.70 -45.45
N LEU A 12 -22.08 31.08 -44.30
CA LEU A 12 -21.81 29.63 -44.20
C LEU A 12 -23.02 28.79 -44.61
N PHE A 13 -24.24 29.23 -44.29
CA PHE A 13 -25.47 28.58 -44.73
C PHE A 13 -25.62 28.65 -46.26
N PHE A 14 -25.43 29.83 -46.84
CA PHE A 14 -25.46 30.00 -48.31
C PHE A 14 -24.36 29.21 -49.00
N LEU A 15 -23.16 29.16 -48.41
CA LEU A 15 -22.06 28.34 -48.92
C LEU A 15 -22.42 26.85 -48.88
N GLY A 16 -22.97 26.37 -47.76
CA GLY A 16 -23.45 25.00 -47.61
C GLY A 16 -24.56 24.64 -48.60
N PHE A 17 -25.34 25.61 -49.07
CA PHE A 17 -26.39 25.40 -50.08
C PHE A 17 -25.84 25.49 -51.52
N ALA A 18 -24.89 26.39 -51.77
CA ALA A 18 -24.27 26.59 -53.08
C ALA A 18 -23.38 25.40 -53.49
N VAL A 19 -22.67 24.79 -52.53
CA VAL A 19 -21.77 23.67 -52.79
C VAL A 19 -22.52 22.45 -53.37
N PRO A 20 -23.60 21.92 -52.75
CA PRO A 20 -24.40 20.85 -53.33
C PRO A 20 -24.92 21.19 -54.73
N LEU A 21 -25.42 22.42 -54.96
CA LEU A 21 -25.92 22.84 -56.27
C LEU A 21 -24.83 22.80 -57.34
N SER A 22 -23.62 23.26 -57.03
CA SER A 22 -22.48 23.17 -57.97
C SER A 22 -22.00 21.74 -58.20
N LEU A 23 -22.24 20.83 -57.26
CA LEU A 23 -21.84 19.43 -57.34
C LEU A 23 -22.86 18.57 -58.08
N VAL A 24 -24.12 19.00 -58.23
CA VAL A 24 -25.16 18.24 -58.94
C VAL A 24 -24.75 17.95 -60.38
N ASP A 25 -24.11 18.92 -61.05
CA ASP A 25 -23.68 18.78 -62.45
C ASP A 25 -22.44 17.88 -62.61
N ILE A 26 -21.68 17.66 -61.54
CA ILE A 26 -20.47 16.83 -61.54
C ILE A 26 -20.79 15.41 -61.09
N ASN A 27 -21.47 15.26 -59.95
CA ASN A 27 -21.79 13.98 -59.35
C ASN A 27 -22.98 14.13 -58.38
N THR A 28 -24.13 13.60 -58.80
CA THR A 28 -25.38 13.66 -58.04
C THR A 28 -25.27 13.00 -56.65
N THR A 29 -24.54 11.89 -56.52
CA THR A 29 -24.35 11.21 -55.22
C THR A 29 -23.60 12.08 -54.22
N ILE A 30 -22.51 12.72 -54.64
CA ILE A 30 -21.72 13.62 -53.77
C ILE A 30 -22.56 14.85 -53.39
N ALA A 31 -23.33 15.39 -54.35
CA ALA A 31 -24.24 16.50 -54.09
C ALA A 31 -25.29 16.15 -53.02
N PHE A 32 -25.91 14.97 -53.08
CA PHE A 32 -26.87 14.52 -52.07
C PHE A 32 -26.24 14.31 -50.69
N VAL A 33 -25.02 13.77 -50.61
CA VAL A 33 -24.30 13.64 -49.34
C VAL A 33 -23.99 15.01 -48.74
N ALA A 34 -23.51 15.96 -49.56
CA ALA A 34 -23.25 17.32 -49.13
C ALA A 34 -24.52 18.03 -48.66
N LEU A 35 -25.64 17.82 -49.35
CA LEU A 35 -26.96 18.34 -48.95
C LEU A 35 -27.44 17.72 -47.64
N GLY A 36 -27.24 16.41 -47.45
CA GLY A 36 -27.56 15.69 -46.21
C GLY A 36 -26.78 16.22 -45.01
N LEU A 37 -25.47 16.38 -45.14
CA LEU A 37 -24.63 16.95 -44.08
C LEU A 37 -24.99 18.40 -43.77
N THR A 38 -25.26 19.20 -44.80
CA THR A 38 -25.65 20.60 -44.61
C THR A 38 -27.00 20.71 -43.91
N SER A 39 -28.00 19.95 -44.34
CA SER A 39 -29.33 19.95 -43.72
C SER A 39 -29.30 19.46 -42.27
N PHE A 40 -28.49 18.43 -41.97
CA PHE A 40 -28.26 17.98 -40.59
C PHE A 40 -27.62 19.08 -39.74
N GLY A 41 -26.56 19.73 -40.23
CA GLY A 41 -25.89 20.83 -39.52
C GLY A 41 -26.82 22.01 -39.23
N VAL A 42 -27.71 22.33 -40.17
CA VAL A 42 -28.73 23.38 -40.03
C VAL A 42 -29.76 23.02 -38.97
N LEU A 43 -30.32 21.81 -39.03
CA LEU A 43 -31.28 21.33 -38.03
C LEU A 43 -30.67 21.31 -36.63
N PHE A 44 -29.42 20.83 -36.51
CA PHE A 44 -28.68 20.82 -35.26
C PHE A 44 -28.47 22.25 -34.72
N HIS A 45 -28.08 23.19 -35.59
CA HIS A 45 -27.91 24.59 -35.22
C HIS A 45 -29.22 25.23 -34.75
N ILE A 46 -30.34 24.99 -35.45
CA ILE A 46 -31.67 25.49 -35.07
C ILE A 46 -32.05 24.95 -33.69
N SER A 47 -31.86 23.66 -33.46
CA SER A 47 -32.11 23.03 -32.16
C SER A 47 -31.30 23.67 -31.03
N LEU A 48 -30.01 23.94 -31.26
CA LEU A 48 -29.17 24.66 -30.29
C LEU A 48 -29.68 26.08 -30.03
N VAL A 49 -30.09 26.82 -31.06
CA VAL A 49 -30.64 28.17 -30.92
C VAL A 49 -31.96 28.14 -30.12
N ILE A 50 -32.84 27.16 -30.36
CA ILE A 50 -34.10 26.99 -29.62
C ILE A 50 -33.83 26.67 -28.15
N VAL A 51 -32.96 25.70 -27.86
CA VAL A 51 -32.58 25.32 -26.48
C VAL A 51 -31.99 26.53 -25.74
N ARG A 52 -31.11 27.29 -26.39
CA ARG A 52 -30.51 28.51 -25.82
C ARG A 52 -31.53 29.63 -25.63
N ALA A 53 -32.49 29.77 -26.54
CA ALA A 53 -33.55 30.77 -26.41
C ALA A 53 -34.49 30.44 -25.23
N ALA A 54 -34.68 29.15 -24.91
CA ALA A 54 -35.53 28.69 -23.82
C ALA A 54 -34.97 29.02 -22.43
N ASP A 55 -33.65 28.96 -22.23
CA ASP A 55 -32.99 29.14 -20.93
C ASP A 55 -32.30 30.51 -20.80
N LYS A 56 -32.87 31.40 -19.96
CA LYS A 56 -32.32 32.74 -19.68
C LYS A 56 -30.93 32.71 -19.05
N SER A 57 -30.57 31.63 -18.35
CA SER A 57 -29.31 31.49 -17.62
C SER A 57 -28.17 30.93 -18.47
N CYS A 58 -28.43 30.53 -19.72
CA CYS A 58 -27.40 29.99 -20.59
C CYS A 58 -26.32 31.05 -20.91
N PRO A 59 -25.03 30.81 -20.58
CA PRO A 59 -23.96 31.78 -20.78
C PRO A 59 -23.58 31.98 -22.26
N TYR A 60 -24.02 31.08 -23.14
CA TYR A 60 -23.73 31.11 -24.58
C TYR A 60 -24.92 31.65 -25.37
N GLN A 61 -25.23 32.94 -25.23
CA GLN A 61 -26.26 33.59 -26.03
C GLN A 61 -25.74 33.91 -27.43
N THR A 62 -26.50 33.55 -28.45
CA THR A 62 -26.22 33.94 -29.84
C THR A 62 -27.13 35.10 -30.23
N SER A 63 -26.72 35.91 -31.20
CA SER A 63 -27.56 37.00 -31.72
C SER A 63 -28.92 36.46 -32.20
N ALA A 64 -28.95 35.25 -32.75
CA ALA A 64 -30.18 34.55 -33.15
C ALA A 64 -31.08 34.18 -31.96
N SER A 65 -30.52 33.67 -30.84
CA SER A 65 -31.34 33.32 -29.67
C SER A 65 -31.92 34.56 -28.98
N TYR A 66 -31.22 35.70 -29.03
CA TYR A 66 -31.75 36.99 -28.57
C TYR A 66 -32.94 37.46 -29.42
N LEU A 67 -32.82 37.39 -30.75
CA LEU A 67 -33.88 37.77 -31.69
C LEU A 67 -35.11 36.87 -31.53
N LEU A 68 -34.89 35.55 -31.36
CA LEU A 68 -35.96 34.57 -31.13
C LEU A 68 -36.68 34.81 -29.79
N ARG A 69 -35.98 35.28 -28.75
CA ARG A 69 -36.60 35.73 -27.50
C ARG A 69 -37.43 37.00 -27.67
N HIS A 70 -37.00 37.91 -28.54
CA HIS A 70 -37.73 39.14 -28.82
C HIS A 70 -39.01 38.88 -29.63
N LEU A 71 -38.98 37.88 -30.52
CA LEU A 71 -40.14 37.42 -31.29
C LEU A 71 -41.07 36.46 -30.52
N ARG A 72 -40.58 35.87 -29.41
CA ARG A 72 -41.33 34.94 -28.54
C ARG A 72 -42.75 35.40 -28.15
N PRO A 73 -43.03 36.69 -27.84
CA PRO A 73 -44.37 37.14 -27.50
C PRO A 73 -45.40 36.92 -28.61
N GLN A 74 -44.96 36.81 -29.87
CA GLN A 74 -45.84 36.67 -31.04
C GLN A 74 -46.25 35.21 -31.32
N PHE A 75 -45.63 34.22 -30.67
CA PHE A 75 -45.92 32.79 -30.87
C PHE A 75 -46.24 32.04 -29.56
N PRO A 76 -47.30 32.44 -28.83
CA PRO A 76 -47.60 31.90 -27.50
C PRO A 76 -48.01 30.41 -27.49
N SER A 77 -48.58 29.88 -28.57
CA SER A 77 -49.13 28.51 -28.61
C SER A 77 -48.07 27.40 -28.71
N ILE A 78 -46.94 27.64 -29.39
CA ILE A 78 -45.88 26.63 -29.60
C ILE A 78 -44.98 26.52 -28.36
N VAL A 79 -44.88 27.58 -27.57
CA VAL A 79 -43.93 27.66 -26.45
C VAL A 79 -44.54 27.16 -25.14
N HIS A 80 -45.87 27.22 -24.98
CA HIS A 80 -46.54 26.73 -23.78
C HIS A 80 -46.48 25.19 -23.66
N SER A 81 -46.38 24.47 -24.79
CA SER A 81 -46.15 23.01 -24.80
C SER A 81 -44.70 22.63 -24.47
N LEU A 82 -43.73 23.49 -24.78
CA LEU A 82 -42.30 23.24 -24.54
C LEU A 82 -41.81 23.59 -23.12
N LYS A 83 -42.58 24.35 -22.33
CA LYS A 83 -42.10 24.97 -21.09
C LYS A 83 -42.41 24.19 -19.80
N VAL A 84 -43.39 23.29 -19.81
CA VAL A 84 -43.86 22.62 -18.58
C VAL A 84 -43.06 21.37 -18.22
N ASN A 85 -42.33 20.75 -19.17
CA ASN A 85 -41.62 19.49 -18.91
C ASN A 85 -40.09 19.52 -19.01
N ASN A 86 -39.40 20.57 -19.49
CA ASN A 86 -38.10 20.33 -20.14
C ASN A 86 -36.79 20.56 -19.36
N GLN A 87 -36.74 21.25 -18.21
CA GLN A 87 -35.43 21.54 -17.58
C GLN A 87 -34.84 20.40 -16.74
N LEU A 88 -35.66 19.57 -16.05
CA LEU A 88 -35.18 18.32 -15.45
C LEU A 88 -35.24 17.14 -16.43
N HIS A 89 -36.08 17.25 -17.46
CA HIS A 89 -36.35 16.15 -18.37
C HIS A 89 -35.38 16.11 -19.53
N LEU A 90 -34.76 17.21 -20.01
CA LEU A 90 -33.76 17.12 -21.08
C LEU A 90 -32.46 16.42 -20.64
N THR A 91 -31.98 16.65 -19.41
CA THR A 91 -30.83 15.89 -18.88
C THR A 91 -31.21 14.43 -18.59
N ARG A 92 -32.46 14.16 -18.16
CA ARG A 92 -32.99 12.80 -18.00
C ARG A 92 -33.32 12.09 -19.32
N VAL A 93 -33.69 12.82 -20.38
CA VAL A 93 -34.07 12.29 -21.71
C VAL A 93 -32.84 12.07 -22.57
N PHE A 94 -31.83 12.94 -22.51
CA PHE A 94 -30.53 12.66 -23.14
C PHE A 94 -29.79 11.50 -22.47
N LEU A 95 -30.07 11.20 -21.20
CA LEU A 95 -29.51 10.07 -20.46
C LEU A 95 -30.45 8.85 -20.36
N GLY A 96 -31.65 8.90 -20.95
CA GLY A 96 -32.60 7.76 -20.94
C GLY A 96 -32.88 7.18 -19.55
N LEU A 97 -33.14 8.04 -18.56
CA LEU A 97 -33.33 7.61 -17.17
C LEU A 97 -34.82 7.40 -16.85
N ASP A 98 -35.32 6.19 -17.10
CA ASP A 98 -36.47 5.61 -16.40
C ASP A 98 -35.93 4.75 -15.24
N GLU A 99 -36.53 4.88 -14.05
CA GLU A 99 -35.91 4.47 -12.77
C GLU A 99 -35.78 2.96 -12.58
N ASN A 100 -36.34 2.14 -13.49
CA ASN A 100 -36.52 0.72 -13.22
C ASN A 100 -35.62 -0.28 -13.97
N THR A 101 -34.90 0.06 -15.06
CA THR A 101 -34.03 -0.93 -15.73
C THR A 101 -33.07 -0.38 -16.81
N HIS A 102 -32.64 0.88 -16.77
CA HIS A 102 -31.75 1.37 -17.83
C HIS A 102 -30.26 1.22 -17.50
N LEU A 103 -29.63 0.26 -18.19
CA LEU A 103 -28.20 0.27 -18.49
C LEU A 103 -27.83 1.68 -18.98
N VAL A 104 -27.06 2.42 -18.19
CA VAL A 104 -26.46 3.67 -18.62
C VAL A 104 -25.67 3.38 -19.88
N ASP A 105 -25.98 4.06 -20.98
CA ASP A 105 -25.21 3.93 -22.20
C ASP A 105 -23.81 4.54 -21.99
N LEU A 106 -22.85 3.67 -21.69
CA LEU A 106 -21.47 4.03 -21.43
C LEU A 106 -20.78 4.62 -22.68
N GLN A 107 -21.30 4.37 -23.89
CA GLN A 107 -20.83 5.02 -25.11
C GLN A 107 -21.24 6.49 -25.13
N CYS A 108 -22.48 6.79 -24.74
CA CYS A 108 -22.95 8.16 -24.59
C CYS A 108 -22.12 8.91 -23.53
N VAL A 109 -21.82 8.28 -22.39
CA VAL A 109 -20.94 8.84 -21.35
C VAL A 109 -19.54 9.13 -21.90
N SER A 110 -18.93 8.17 -22.60
CA SER A 110 -17.60 8.36 -23.22
C SER A 110 -17.63 9.49 -24.24
N TRP A 111 -18.67 9.57 -25.07
CA TRP A 111 -18.85 10.63 -26.07
C TRP A 111 -19.00 12.02 -25.42
N ILE A 112 -19.79 12.16 -24.35
CA ILE A 112 -19.93 13.42 -23.60
C ILE A 112 -18.57 13.86 -23.04
N LEU A 113 -17.82 12.93 -22.45
CA LEU A 113 -16.50 13.21 -21.89
C LEU A 113 -15.44 13.54 -22.95
N TRP A 114 -15.62 13.07 -24.18
CA TRP A 114 -14.68 13.32 -25.28
C TRP A 114 -14.98 14.64 -26.01
N THR A 115 -16.26 15.00 -26.13
CA THR A 115 -16.71 16.17 -26.88
C THR A 115 -16.85 17.43 -26.04
N SER A 116 -17.04 17.29 -24.73
CA SER A 116 -17.10 18.43 -23.83
C SER A 116 -15.71 19.02 -23.57
N LEU A 117 -15.64 20.35 -23.55
CA LEU A 117 -14.49 21.08 -23.01
C LEU A 117 -14.80 21.70 -21.63
N ASP A 118 -16.06 21.56 -21.19
CA ASP A 118 -16.53 22.16 -19.96
C ASP A 118 -16.16 21.31 -18.75
N LYS A 119 -15.37 21.90 -17.84
CA LYS A 119 -14.93 21.28 -16.59
C LYS A 119 -16.11 20.79 -15.74
N THR A 120 -17.20 21.54 -15.67
CA THR A 120 -18.38 21.19 -14.86
C THR A 120 -19.12 19.99 -15.42
N VAL A 121 -19.19 19.88 -16.76
CA VAL A 121 -19.75 18.72 -17.45
C VAL A 121 -18.89 17.49 -17.16
N HIS A 122 -17.57 17.56 -17.35
CA HIS A 122 -16.68 16.43 -17.02
C HIS A 122 -16.83 15.99 -15.57
N LEU A 123 -16.85 16.95 -14.65
CA LEU A 123 -16.95 16.65 -13.23
C LEU A 123 -18.28 15.98 -12.87
N SER A 124 -19.39 16.48 -13.42
CA SER A 124 -20.72 15.90 -13.18
C SER A 124 -20.83 14.49 -13.76
N THR A 125 -20.39 14.31 -15.01
CA THR A 125 -20.42 13.02 -15.70
C THR A 125 -19.54 11.98 -15.02
N LEU A 126 -18.32 12.33 -14.63
CA LEU A 126 -17.42 11.41 -13.93
C LEU A 126 -17.91 11.09 -12.51
N ARG A 127 -18.52 12.04 -11.78
CA ARG A 127 -19.15 11.75 -10.48
C ARG A 127 -20.32 10.77 -10.63
N HIS A 128 -21.13 10.95 -11.67
CA HIS A 128 -22.19 9.99 -11.98
C HIS A 128 -21.60 8.61 -12.26
N LEU A 129 -20.53 8.52 -13.07
CA LEU A 129 -19.82 7.27 -13.33
C LEU A 129 -19.30 6.59 -12.04
N LEU A 130 -18.78 7.37 -11.08
CA LEU A 130 -18.37 6.84 -9.77
C LEU A 130 -19.56 6.38 -8.90
N SER A 131 -20.75 6.93 -9.10
CA SER A 131 -21.96 6.55 -8.34
C SER A 131 -22.62 5.26 -8.83
N ILE A 132 -22.35 4.83 -10.07
CA ILE A 132 -22.89 3.58 -10.61
C ILE A 132 -22.18 2.42 -9.90
N PRO A 133 -22.84 1.46 -9.25
CA PRO A 133 -22.20 0.45 -8.40
C PRO A 133 -21.40 -0.61 -9.18
N THR A 134 -21.88 -1.06 -10.34
CA THR A 134 -21.16 -1.99 -11.21
C THR A 134 -20.94 -1.36 -12.58
N LEU A 135 -19.77 -1.61 -13.13
CA LEU A 135 -19.30 -1.04 -14.39
C LEU A 135 -19.27 -2.10 -15.49
N ASP A 136 -20.29 -2.97 -15.49
CA ASP A 136 -20.37 -4.09 -16.40
C ASP A 136 -20.60 -3.62 -17.84
N GLY A 137 -19.85 -4.22 -18.78
CA GLY A 137 -19.91 -3.83 -20.18
C GLY A 137 -19.21 -2.50 -20.50
N ILE A 138 -18.35 -1.99 -19.62
CA ILE A 138 -17.53 -0.81 -19.95
C ILE A 138 -16.69 -1.07 -21.20
N GLU A 139 -16.80 -0.12 -22.13
CA GLU A 139 -15.90 -0.03 -23.25
C GLU A 139 -14.51 0.41 -22.76
N PRO A 140 -13.43 -0.31 -23.10
CA PRO A 140 -12.06 0.05 -22.70
C PRO A 140 -11.64 1.49 -23.06
N THR A 141 -12.33 2.11 -24.01
CA THR A 141 -12.14 3.52 -24.41
C THR A 141 -12.47 4.49 -23.27
N LEU A 142 -13.36 4.13 -22.33
CA LEU A 142 -13.68 5.00 -21.20
C LEU A 142 -12.50 5.18 -20.24
N ALA A 143 -11.69 4.14 -20.02
CA ALA A 143 -10.45 4.25 -19.25
C ALA A 143 -9.48 5.24 -19.93
N LEU A 144 -9.36 5.15 -21.26
CA LEU A 144 -8.55 6.09 -22.03
C LEU A 144 -9.07 7.53 -21.94
N THR A 145 -10.39 7.74 -22.00
CA THR A 145 -11.01 9.05 -21.81
C THR A 145 -10.74 9.62 -20.41
N CYS A 146 -10.88 8.79 -19.36
CA CYS A 146 -10.54 9.21 -17.99
C CYS A 146 -9.07 9.59 -17.86
N PHE A 147 -8.16 8.85 -18.52
CA PHE A 147 -6.73 9.18 -18.57
C PHE A 147 -6.44 10.51 -19.28
N TYR A 148 -7.12 10.82 -20.39
CA TYR A 148 -6.95 12.12 -21.05
C TYR A 148 -7.45 13.29 -20.22
N ILE A 149 -8.59 13.13 -19.56
CA ILE A 149 -9.09 14.15 -18.62
C ILE A 149 -8.10 14.31 -17.46
N PHE A 150 -7.56 13.21 -16.93
CA PHE A 150 -6.57 13.28 -15.88
C PHE A 150 -5.30 14.03 -16.31
N THR A 151 -4.76 13.68 -17.48
CA THR A 151 -3.53 14.30 -18.01
C THR A 151 -3.72 15.74 -18.49
N SER A 152 -4.95 16.18 -18.78
CA SER A 152 -5.23 17.61 -18.98
C SER A 152 -5.27 18.40 -17.66
N CYS A 153 -5.50 17.73 -16.54
CA CYS A 153 -5.48 18.34 -15.21
C CYS A 153 -4.09 18.30 -14.54
N ALA A 154 -3.19 17.43 -14.99
CA ALA A 154 -1.93 17.14 -14.32
C ALA A 154 -0.73 17.28 -15.26
N GLY A 155 0.32 17.96 -14.81
CA GLY A 155 1.60 18.07 -15.51
C GLY A 155 2.74 17.42 -14.74
N LEU A 156 3.87 17.19 -15.41
CA LEU A 156 5.10 16.72 -14.79
C LEU A 156 6.10 17.87 -14.69
N ARG A 157 6.59 18.18 -13.48
CA ARG A 157 7.61 19.19 -13.21
C ARG A 157 8.69 18.62 -12.30
N ASN A 158 9.93 18.51 -12.80
CA ASN A 158 11.05 17.92 -12.07
C ASN A 158 10.74 16.50 -11.54
N ASN A 159 10.18 15.65 -12.40
CA ASN A 159 9.63 14.33 -12.07
C ASN A 159 8.46 14.33 -11.08
N ARG A 160 8.05 15.48 -10.52
CA ARG A 160 6.88 15.56 -9.64
C ARG A 160 5.62 15.84 -10.44
N VAL A 161 4.57 15.07 -10.19
CA VAL A 161 3.26 15.31 -10.78
C VAL A 161 2.59 16.46 -10.02
N VAL A 162 2.26 17.52 -10.75
CA VAL A 162 1.64 18.74 -10.24
C VAL A 162 0.28 18.94 -10.89
N ILE A 163 -0.72 19.34 -10.10
CA ILE A 163 -2.06 19.61 -10.61
C ILE A 163 -2.17 21.07 -11.00
N VAL A 164 -2.83 21.32 -12.13
CA VAL A 164 -3.15 22.67 -12.57
C VAL A 164 -4.08 23.29 -11.54
N GLN A 165 -3.73 24.49 -11.08
CA GLN A 165 -4.51 25.20 -10.07
C GLN A 165 -5.96 25.36 -10.51
N GLY A 166 -6.90 25.03 -9.62
CA GLY A 166 -8.33 25.05 -9.90
C GLY A 166 -8.84 23.80 -10.62
N TRP A 167 -8.03 22.79 -10.91
CA TRP A 167 -8.45 21.52 -11.53
C TRP A 167 -8.34 20.31 -10.59
N GLU A 168 -8.04 20.54 -9.31
CA GLU A 168 -7.79 19.53 -8.28
C GLU A 168 -8.92 18.50 -8.20
N GLN A 169 -10.16 18.98 -8.19
CA GLN A 169 -11.31 18.12 -8.07
C GLN A 169 -11.56 17.28 -9.33
N LEU A 170 -11.32 17.83 -10.52
CA LEU A 170 -11.48 17.07 -11.76
C LEU A 170 -10.36 16.04 -11.91
N ALA A 171 -9.13 16.40 -11.54
CA ALA A 171 -8.00 15.49 -11.52
C ALA A 171 -8.26 14.30 -10.57
N MET A 172 -8.78 14.57 -9.37
CA MET A 172 -9.14 13.54 -8.40
C MET A 172 -10.23 12.60 -8.92
N VAL A 173 -11.34 13.16 -9.41
CA VAL A 173 -12.47 12.37 -9.88
C VAL A 173 -12.10 11.54 -11.12
N SER A 174 -11.35 12.12 -12.06
CA SER A 174 -10.86 11.42 -13.26
C SER A 174 -9.87 10.31 -12.93
N ALA A 175 -8.94 10.51 -11.99
CA ALA A 175 -8.04 9.47 -11.51
C ALA A 175 -8.78 8.31 -10.85
N ARG A 176 -9.79 8.60 -10.03
CA ARG A 176 -10.64 7.56 -9.42
C ARG A 176 -11.43 6.77 -10.46
N CYS A 177 -12.02 7.44 -11.46
CA CYS A 177 -12.68 6.77 -12.58
C CYS A 177 -11.71 5.91 -13.38
N LEU A 178 -10.52 6.43 -13.70
CA LEU A 178 -9.48 5.69 -14.41
C LEU A 178 -9.08 4.42 -13.62
N PHE A 179 -8.83 4.57 -12.33
CA PHE A 179 -8.47 3.45 -11.48
C PHE A 179 -9.58 2.39 -11.43
N ARG A 180 -10.83 2.81 -11.22
CA ARG A 180 -11.99 1.92 -11.17
C ARG A 180 -12.26 1.20 -12.48
N THR A 181 -12.11 1.89 -13.62
CA THR A 181 -12.25 1.27 -14.95
C THR A 181 -11.14 0.25 -15.23
N LEU A 182 -9.91 0.56 -14.85
CA LEU A 182 -8.79 -0.38 -14.95
C LEU A 182 -9.01 -1.65 -14.13
N GLU A 183 -9.52 -1.51 -12.91
CA GLU A 183 -9.76 -2.63 -12.00
C GLU A 183 -10.83 -3.59 -12.53
N HIS A 184 -11.93 -3.05 -13.07
CA HIS A 184 -12.95 -3.86 -13.73
C HIS A 184 -12.37 -4.67 -14.90
N HIS A 185 -11.48 -4.06 -15.69
CA HIS A 185 -10.80 -4.74 -16.78
C HIS A 185 -9.73 -5.76 -16.34
N PHE A 186 -9.20 -5.69 -15.11
CA PHE A 186 -8.31 -6.74 -14.59
C PHE A 186 -9.06 -7.97 -14.13
N SER A 187 -10.28 -7.79 -13.63
CA SER A 187 -11.13 -8.88 -13.19
C SER A 187 -11.79 -9.62 -14.37
N SER A 188 -11.94 -8.97 -15.53
CA SER A 188 -12.54 -9.58 -16.71
C SER A 188 -11.53 -10.42 -17.51
N THR A 189 -11.93 -11.64 -17.88
CA THR A 189 -11.15 -12.56 -18.70
C THR A 189 -11.29 -12.30 -20.21
N ASP A 190 -11.83 -11.14 -20.62
CA ASP A 190 -12.15 -10.87 -22.02
C ASP A 190 -10.86 -10.73 -22.88
N PRO A 191 -10.71 -11.55 -23.94
CA PRO A 191 -9.54 -11.54 -24.83
C PRO A 191 -9.37 -10.25 -25.67
N ARG A 192 -10.35 -9.34 -25.74
CA ARG A 192 -10.23 -8.05 -26.49
C ARG A 192 -9.64 -6.92 -25.64
N THR A 193 -9.76 -7.00 -24.33
CA THR A 193 -9.20 -6.07 -23.33
C THR A 193 -7.69 -5.80 -23.47
N PRO A 194 -6.81 -6.74 -23.90
CA PRO A 194 -5.37 -6.54 -23.91
C PRO A 194 -4.89 -5.39 -24.80
N SER A 195 -5.51 -5.13 -25.96
CA SER A 195 -4.97 -4.17 -26.95
C SER A 195 -5.17 -2.71 -26.53
N VAL A 196 -6.35 -2.36 -26.01
CA VAL A 196 -6.65 -1.01 -25.52
C VAL A 196 -5.91 -0.72 -24.23
N LEU A 197 -5.82 -1.69 -23.32
CA LEU A 197 -5.01 -1.56 -22.11
C LEU A 197 -3.52 -1.35 -22.46
N GLU A 198 -3.00 -2.03 -23.47
CA GLU A 198 -1.61 -1.84 -23.89
C GLU A 198 -1.38 -0.48 -24.56
N ASP A 199 -2.35 0.03 -25.31
CA ASP A 199 -2.30 1.41 -25.81
C ASP A 199 -2.32 2.43 -24.67
N LEU A 200 -3.20 2.22 -23.68
CA LEU A 200 -3.28 3.05 -22.48
C LEU A 200 -1.96 3.02 -21.70
N ARG A 201 -1.34 1.84 -21.49
CA ARG A 201 -0.01 1.74 -20.87
C ARG A 201 1.04 2.52 -21.64
N ARG A 202 1.11 2.34 -22.97
CA ARG A 202 2.07 3.05 -23.82
C ARG A 202 1.90 4.56 -23.72
N ARG A 203 0.66 5.06 -23.71
CA ARG A 203 0.38 6.50 -23.55
C ARG A 203 0.69 6.99 -22.15
N TYR A 204 0.33 6.22 -21.13
CA TYR A 204 0.66 6.52 -19.74
C TYR A 204 2.17 6.67 -19.55
N ASN A 205 2.98 5.72 -20.04
CA ASN A 205 4.43 5.73 -19.87
C ASN A 205 5.12 6.88 -20.63
N ARG A 206 4.47 7.45 -21.65
CA ARG A 206 4.94 8.66 -22.33
C ARG A 206 4.72 9.93 -21.50
N VAL A 207 3.63 9.97 -20.72
CA VAL A 207 3.28 11.15 -19.91
C VAL A 207 3.95 11.08 -18.54
N PHE A 208 3.94 9.90 -17.91
CA PHE A 208 4.48 9.68 -16.58
C PHE A 208 5.61 8.63 -16.65
N PRO A 209 6.88 9.07 -16.61
CA PRO A 209 8.02 8.16 -16.59
C PRO A 209 8.02 7.33 -15.31
N PHE A 210 8.76 6.22 -15.30
CA PHE A 210 8.82 5.27 -14.18
C PHE A 210 9.17 5.90 -12.81
N ASN A 211 9.91 7.01 -12.82
CA ASN A 211 10.32 7.75 -11.62
C ASN A 211 9.41 8.93 -11.29
N ALA A 212 8.18 8.97 -11.82
CA ALA A 212 7.22 10.01 -11.52
C ALA A 212 6.84 10.00 -10.03
N ASP A 213 6.98 11.16 -9.39
CA ASP A 213 6.68 11.38 -7.99
C ASP A 213 5.29 11.98 -7.84
N PHE A 214 4.36 11.20 -7.29
CA PHE A 214 2.98 11.61 -7.04
C PHE A 214 2.79 12.24 -5.64
N ARG A 215 3.86 12.44 -4.85
CA ARG A 215 3.75 12.98 -3.49
C ARG A 215 3.12 14.37 -3.46
N GLY A 216 2.11 14.53 -2.59
CA GLY A 216 1.34 15.75 -2.42
C GLY A 216 0.09 15.84 -3.31
N LEU A 217 -0.21 14.83 -4.12
CA LEU A 217 -1.54 14.69 -4.73
C LEU A 217 -2.55 14.20 -3.70
N PRO A 218 -3.79 14.72 -3.68
CA PRO A 218 -4.80 14.27 -2.72
C PRO A 218 -5.10 12.76 -2.85
N TYR A 219 -5.01 12.21 -4.07
CA TYR A 219 -5.26 10.81 -4.44
C TYR A 219 -3.98 10.05 -4.83
N TYR A 220 -2.91 10.27 -4.05
CA TYR A 220 -1.59 9.68 -4.24
C TYR A 220 -1.64 8.18 -4.59
N PHE A 221 -2.39 7.36 -3.83
CA PHE A 221 -2.38 5.92 -4.04
C PHE A 221 -3.15 5.43 -5.23
N THR A 222 -4.28 6.07 -5.54
CA THR A 222 -4.97 5.84 -6.80
C THR A 222 -3.97 6.00 -7.94
N MET A 223 -3.15 7.06 -7.90
CA MET A 223 -2.10 7.26 -8.89
C MET A 223 -0.98 6.24 -8.81
N VAL A 224 -0.47 5.88 -7.64
CA VAL A 224 0.58 4.86 -7.49
C VAL A 224 0.11 3.50 -8.01
N ARG A 225 -1.15 3.11 -7.78
CA ARG A 225 -1.71 1.86 -8.34
C ARG A 225 -1.81 1.91 -9.86
N ILE A 226 -2.32 3.02 -10.42
CA ILE A 226 -2.32 3.22 -11.87
C ILE A 226 -0.89 3.18 -12.41
N HIS A 227 0.07 3.78 -11.70
CA HIS A 227 1.47 3.86 -12.08
C HIS A 227 2.14 2.48 -12.08
N ALA A 228 2.00 1.73 -10.99
CA ALA A 228 2.52 0.37 -10.85
C ALA A 228 1.94 -0.56 -11.93
N TRP A 229 0.63 -0.43 -12.21
CA TRP A 229 -0.01 -1.15 -13.30
C TRP A 229 0.59 -0.81 -14.67
N ALA A 230 0.76 0.48 -14.96
CA ALA A 230 1.21 0.94 -16.28
C ALA A 230 2.64 0.50 -16.61
N HIS A 231 3.50 0.40 -15.59
CA HIS A 231 4.90 0.07 -15.75
C HIS A 231 5.25 -1.42 -15.65
N ARG A 232 4.27 -2.32 -15.41
CA ARG A 232 4.40 -3.81 -15.40
C ARG A 232 5.55 -4.42 -14.55
N HIS A 233 6.36 -3.62 -13.86
CA HIS A 233 7.63 -4.04 -13.26
C HIS A 233 7.75 -3.74 -11.77
N GLN A 234 6.77 -3.04 -11.20
CA GLN A 234 6.57 -3.08 -9.76
C GLN A 234 5.45 -4.07 -9.51
N GLU A 235 5.79 -5.25 -9.00
CA GLU A 235 4.84 -5.88 -8.08
C GLU A 235 4.44 -4.77 -7.08
N PRO A 236 3.15 -4.56 -6.78
CA PRO A 236 2.71 -3.63 -5.73
C PRO A 236 3.39 -3.87 -4.37
N ARG A 237 4.16 -4.95 -4.25
CA ARG A 237 5.07 -5.27 -3.16
C ARG A 237 6.13 -4.21 -2.88
N ASP A 238 6.49 -3.33 -3.81
CA ASP A 238 7.43 -2.23 -3.52
C ASP A 238 6.76 -0.90 -3.16
N VAL A 239 5.42 -0.87 -3.10
CA VAL A 239 4.69 0.27 -2.53
C VAL A 239 5.01 0.31 -1.04
N ARG A 240 5.93 1.21 -0.66
CA ARG A 240 6.24 1.50 0.73
C ARG A 240 5.08 2.28 1.33
N TRP A 241 4.34 1.65 2.24
CA TRP A 241 3.26 2.29 2.97
C TRP A 241 3.80 3.22 4.06
N ASP A 242 5.04 3.02 4.52
CA ASP A 242 5.65 3.71 5.67
C ASP A 242 5.56 5.25 5.64
N ASN A 243 5.44 5.87 4.45
CA ASN A 243 5.31 7.33 4.28
C ASN A 243 3.86 7.80 4.01
N TYR A 244 2.87 6.95 4.25
CA TYR A 244 1.47 7.23 3.95
C TYR A 244 0.70 7.79 5.14
N THR A 245 0.26 9.03 4.97
CA THR A 245 -0.74 9.68 5.81
C THR A 245 -1.79 10.29 4.89
N PRO A 246 -2.86 9.55 4.54
CA PRO A 246 -3.88 10.06 3.65
C PRO A 246 -4.59 11.26 4.29
N PRO A 247 -5.12 12.18 3.47
CA PRO A 247 -6.17 13.06 3.95
C PRO A 247 -7.34 12.20 4.47
N ALA A 248 -7.93 12.58 5.61
CA ALA A 248 -9.05 11.84 6.21
C ALA A 248 -10.21 11.58 5.23
N GLN A 249 -10.40 12.48 4.24
CA GLN A 249 -11.42 12.38 3.20
C GLN A 249 -11.19 11.22 2.20
N GLU A 250 -9.96 10.74 2.06
CA GLU A 250 -9.58 9.68 1.14
C GLU A 250 -9.38 8.33 1.84
N HIS A 251 -9.02 8.36 3.12
CA HIS A 251 -8.70 7.15 3.86
C HIS A 251 -9.88 6.19 3.95
N ILE A 252 -11.08 6.70 4.26
CA ILE A 252 -12.27 5.87 4.44
C ILE A 252 -12.72 5.24 3.11
N PRO A 253 -12.93 6.00 2.01
CA PRO A 253 -13.31 5.40 0.74
C PRO A 253 -12.26 4.40 0.22
N PHE A 254 -10.97 4.70 0.42
CA PHE A 254 -9.91 3.79 0.03
C PHE A 254 -9.89 2.52 0.88
N ALA A 255 -10.08 2.61 2.20
CA ALA A 255 -10.16 1.43 3.06
C ALA A 255 -11.34 0.51 2.69
N ARG A 256 -12.52 1.09 2.38
CA ARG A 256 -13.68 0.34 1.90
C ARG A 256 -13.41 -0.35 0.57
N HIS A 257 -12.79 0.37 -0.37
CA HIS A 257 -12.34 -0.21 -1.64
C HIS A 257 -11.42 -1.42 -1.41
N MET A 258 -10.48 -1.30 -0.48
CA MET A 258 -9.56 -2.38 -0.14
C MET A 258 -10.26 -3.60 0.47
N VAL A 259 -11.33 -3.39 1.25
CA VAL A 259 -12.21 -4.45 1.74
C VAL A 259 -12.92 -5.14 0.58
N GLU A 260 -13.52 -4.39 -0.35
CA GLU A 260 -14.26 -4.93 -1.49
C GLU A 260 -13.33 -5.81 -2.35
N VAL A 261 -12.15 -5.31 -2.71
CA VAL A 261 -11.14 -6.09 -3.44
C VAL A 261 -10.69 -7.31 -2.65
N ALA A 262 -10.50 -7.19 -1.33
CA ALA A 262 -10.19 -8.34 -0.49
C ALA A 262 -11.29 -9.40 -0.58
N GLN A 263 -12.56 -9.02 -0.52
CA GLN A 263 -13.69 -9.95 -0.61
C GLN A 263 -13.80 -10.60 -1.99
N GLU A 264 -13.65 -9.83 -3.07
CA GLU A 264 -13.74 -10.31 -4.44
C GLU A 264 -12.61 -11.29 -4.79
N GLU A 265 -11.38 -11.00 -4.35
CA GLU A 265 -10.23 -11.86 -4.59
C GLU A 265 -10.17 -13.06 -3.63
N TYR A 266 -10.88 -13.00 -2.49
CA TYR A 266 -10.99 -14.10 -1.52
C TYR A 266 -11.98 -15.18 -1.94
N GLN A 267 -11.75 -15.82 -3.08
CA GLN A 267 -12.52 -16.98 -3.55
C GLN A 267 -11.99 -18.29 -2.93
N GLY A 268 -11.86 -18.34 -1.60
CA GLY A 268 -11.15 -19.42 -0.89
C GLY A 268 -9.63 -19.43 -1.12
N ARG A 269 -9.09 -18.30 -1.61
CA ARG A 269 -7.66 -18.04 -1.80
C ARG A 269 -7.17 -17.05 -0.75
N LYS A 270 -5.86 -16.78 -0.71
CA LYS A 270 -5.24 -15.84 0.22
C LYS A 270 -5.55 -14.40 -0.18
N VAL A 271 -5.80 -13.51 0.79
CA VAL A 271 -5.90 -12.07 0.52
C VAL A 271 -4.56 -11.60 -0.07
N PRO A 272 -4.57 -10.79 -1.14
CA PRO A 272 -3.34 -10.27 -1.72
C PRO A 272 -2.44 -9.59 -0.69
N CYS A 273 -1.15 -9.92 -0.72
CA CYS A 273 -0.18 -9.44 0.28
C CYS A 273 -0.10 -7.91 0.39
N TRP A 274 -0.42 -7.18 -0.67
CA TRP A 274 -0.41 -5.72 -0.67
C TRP A 274 -1.62 -5.12 0.06
N ILE A 275 -2.77 -5.79 0.04
CA ILE A 275 -3.97 -5.41 0.82
C ILE A 275 -3.72 -5.62 2.31
N LEU A 276 -3.11 -6.76 2.67
CA LEU A 276 -2.70 -7.01 4.05
C LEU A 276 -1.71 -5.95 4.54
N ARG A 277 -0.75 -5.53 3.72
CA ARG A 277 0.19 -4.45 4.08
C ARG A 277 -0.48 -3.09 4.25
N PHE A 278 -1.53 -2.80 3.48
CA PHE A 278 -2.35 -1.61 3.70
C PHE A 278 -3.06 -1.66 5.06
N ALA A 279 -3.67 -2.80 5.40
CA ALA A 279 -4.32 -2.99 6.70
C ALA A 279 -3.31 -2.85 7.84
N MET A 280 -2.15 -3.50 7.73
CA MET A 280 -1.02 -3.33 8.66
C MET A 280 -0.67 -1.87 8.91
N HIS A 281 -0.41 -1.14 7.83
CA HIS A 281 0.01 0.24 7.91
C HIS A 281 -1.05 1.10 8.58
N SER A 282 -2.31 0.97 8.15
CA SER A 282 -3.41 1.77 8.71
C SER A 282 -3.66 1.46 10.19
N LEU A 283 -3.52 0.20 10.60
CA LEU A 283 -3.62 -0.24 11.99
C LEU A 283 -2.44 0.19 12.86
N SER A 284 -1.32 0.57 12.25
CA SER A 284 -0.09 1.00 12.93
C SER A 284 0.09 2.51 13.03
N GLN A 285 -0.81 3.30 12.46
CA GLN A 285 -0.69 4.76 12.50
C GLN A 285 -0.81 5.29 13.93
N ASP A 286 -0.01 6.30 14.23
CA ASP A 286 -0.07 7.08 15.46
C ASP A 286 -0.16 8.58 15.10
N PRO A 287 -1.30 9.26 15.35
CA PRO A 287 -2.50 8.76 16.02
C PRO A 287 -3.22 7.66 15.21
N PRO A 288 -4.04 6.81 15.87
CA PRO A 288 -4.80 5.74 15.22
C PRO A 288 -5.70 6.28 14.11
N SER A 289 -5.85 5.49 13.05
CA SER A 289 -6.79 5.77 11.95
C SER A 289 -8.24 5.95 12.48
N PRO A 290 -9.12 6.64 11.73
CA PRO A 290 -10.54 6.72 12.08
C PRO A 290 -11.16 5.33 12.31
N ALA A 291 -12.12 5.21 13.23
CA ALA A 291 -12.74 3.93 13.60
C ALA A 291 -13.29 3.15 12.39
N SER A 292 -13.87 3.85 11.40
CA SER A 292 -14.30 3.25 10.13
C SER A 292 -13.17 2.53 9.39
N VAL A 293 -11.97 3.13 9.33
CA VAL A 293 -10.80 2.57 8.65
C VAL A 293 -10.28 1.38 9.44
N ILE A 294 -10.22 1.48 10.78
CA ILE A 294 -9.82 0.37 11.64
C ILE A 294 -10.77 -0.81 11.42
N ALA A 295 -12.08 -0.59 11.44
CA ALA A 295 -13.08 -1.61 11.19
C ALA A 295 -12.91 -2.27 9.81
N ASP A 296 -12.62 -1.49 8.77
CA ASP A 296 -12.38 -1.99 7.42
C ASP A 296 -11.06 -2.80 7.34
N CYS A 297 -9.99 -2.35 8.00
CA CYS A 297 -8.72 -3.08 8.06
C CYS A 297 -8.84 -4.39 8.86
N LEU A 298 -9.57 -4.39 9.97
CA LEU A 298 -9.89 -5.60 10.72
C LEU A 298 -10.77 -6.55 9.90
N LYS A 299 -11.70 -6.03 9.09
CA LYS A 299 -12.48 -6.85 8.17
C LYS A 299 -11.59 -7.55 7.12
N ILE A 300 -10.60 -6.87 6.55
CA ILE A 300 -9.59 -7.47 5.66
C ILE A 300 -8.84 -8.60 6.37
N VAL A 301 -8.41 -8.38 7.61
CA VAL A 301 -7.72 -9.40 8.41
C VAL A 301 -8.64 -10.59 8.71
N ALA A 302 -9.89 -10.33 9.09
CA ALA A 302 -10.89 -11.36 9.34
C ALA A 302 -11.12 -12.24 8.10
N ILE A 303 -11.27 -11.61 6.92
CA ILE A 303 -11.36 -12.32 5.64
C ILE A 303 -10.15 -13.23 5.45
N ASP A 304 -8.92 -12.71 5.60
CA ASP A 304 -7.73 -13.56 5.45
C ASP A 304 -7.61 -14.66 6.50
N LEU A 305 -8.27 -14.55 7.66
CA LEU A 305 -8.33 -15.60 8.68
C LEU A 305 -9.47 -16.63 8.45
N ASP A 306 -10.05 -16.64 7.24
CA ASP A 306 -11.18 -17.48 6.84
C ASP A 306 -12.47 -17.20 7.62
N LEU A 307 -12.69 -15.95 8.04
CA LEU A 307 -13.91 -15.52 8.72
C LEU A 307 -14.91 -14.90 7.73
N ASP A 308 -16.16 -15.35 7.79
CA ASP A 308 -17.25 -14.90 6.91
C ASP A 308 -17.79 -13.52 7.31
N ALA A 309 -17.04 -12.47 6.97
CA ALA A 309 -17.37 -11.09 7.31
C ALA A 309 -18.59 -10.52 6.56
N SER A 310 -19.26 -11.31 5.71
CA SER A 310 -20.45 -10.88 4.97
C SER A 310 -21.69 -10.69 5.87
N LYS A 311 -21.72 -11.34 7.04
CA LYS A 311 -22.88 -11.39 7.94
C LYS A 311 -23.11 -10.13 8.79
N ILE A 312 -22.23 -9.12 8.68
CA ILE A 312 -22.23 -7.96 9.58
C ILE A 312 -22.57 -6.71 8.79
N THR A 313 -23.83 -6.26 8.86
CA THR A 313 -24.31 -5.08 8.11
C THR A 313 -24.90 -3.97 8.98
N VAL A 314 -25.19 -4.22 10.27
CA VAL A 314 -26.00 -3.30 11.10
C VAL A 314 -25.31 -2.93 12.43
N LEU A 315 -24.01 -2.66 12.41
CA LEU A 315 -23.27 -2.18 13.59
C LEU A 315 -22.71 -0.78 13.34
N ASN A 316 -22.70 0.06 14.37
CA ASN A 316 -21.98 1.34 14.30
C ASN A 316 -20.46 1.09 14.19
N GLU A 317 -19.68 2.12 13.83
CA GLU A 317 -18.25 1.94 13.53
C GLU A 317 -17.44 1.38 14.71
N ARG A 318 -17.78 1.76 15.94
CA ARG A 318 -17.09 1.29 17.15
C ARG A 318 -17.44 -0.17 17.45
N GLU A 319 -18.74 -0.49 17.39
CA GLU A 319 -19.22 -1.87 17.53
C GLU A 319 -18.62 -2.80 16.47
N ARG A 320 -18.38 -2.30 15.25
CA ARG A 320 -17.68 -3.07 14.21
C ARG A 320 -16.23 -3.37 14.60
N VAL A 321 -15.50 -2.39 15.14
CA VAL A 321 -14.11 -2.60 15.62
C VAL A 321 -14.08 -3.64 16.73
N ASP A 322 -14.93 -3.50 17.73
CA ASP A 322 -15.00 -4.42 18.87
C ASP A 322 -15.37 -5.83 18.41
N TYR A 323 -16.40 -5.95 17.56
CA TYR A 323 -16.84 -7.22 16.99
C TYR A 323 -15.74 -7.93 16.21
N PHE A 324 -15.10 -7.25 15.25
CA PHE A 324 -14.05 -7.88 14.46
C PHE A 324 -12.84 -8.24 15.32
N SER A 325 -12.50 -7.42 16.31
CA SER A 325 -11.41 -7.70 17.25
C SER A 325 -11.69 -8.99 18.04
N SER A 326 -12.84 -9.10 18.70
CA SER A 326 -13.22 -10.30 19.44
C SER A 326 -13.27 -11.55 18.55
N TRP A 327 -13.75 -11.41 17.31
CA TRP A 327 -13.86 -12.54 16.40
C TRP A 327 -12.50 -13.04 15.91
N ILE A 328 -11.59 -12.13 15.60
CA ILE A 328 -10.19 -12.41 15.26
C ILE A 328 -9.47 -13.07 16.46
N ILE A 329 -9.65 -12.54 17.67
CA ILE A 329 -9.09 -13.10 18.91
C ILE A 329 -9.51 -14.55 19.07
N GLN A 330 -10.82 -14.81 18.98
CA GLN A 330 -11.37 -16.17 19.12
C GLN A 330 -10.80 -17.10 18.04
N ARG A 331 -10.68 -16.63 16.79
CA ARG A 331 -10.12 -17.42 15.70
C ARG A 331 -8.67 -17.82 15.96
N ILE A 332 -7.83 -16.87 16.42
CA ILE A 332 -6.43 -17.15 16.76
C ILE A 332 -6.35 -18.15 17.91
N ARG A 333 -7.17 -18.01 18.96
CA ARG A 333 -7.22 -18.97 20.07
C ARG A 333 -7.58 -20.38 19.61
N THR A 334 -8.61 -20.52 18.77
CA THR A 334 -8.98 -21.83 18.20
C THR A 334 -7.86 -22.45 17.37
N MET A 335 -7.07 -21.64 16.64
CA MET A 335 -5.89 -22.14 15.91
C MET A 335 -4.80 -22.66 16.86
N VAL A 336 -4.60 -22.01 18.01
CA VAL A 336 -3.65 -22.45 19.05
C VAL A 336 -4.13 -23.71 19.75
N GLU A 337 -5.41 -23.77 20.14
CA GLU A 337 -6.03 -24.91 20.84
C GLU A 337 -6.02 -26.19 20.00
N ALA A 338 -6.03 -26.07 18.67
CA ALA A 338 -5.89 -27.21 17.77
C ALA A 338 -4.51 -27.91 17.86
N ASN A 339 -3.52 -27.30 18.53
CA ASN A 339 -2.17 -27.83 18.72
C ASN A 339 -1.46 -28.20 17.40
N ASP A 340 -1.81 -27.53 16.31
CA ASP A 340 -1.16 -27.62 15.01
C ASP A 340 -0.58 -26.24 14.64
N PRO A 341 0.75 -26.09 14.49
CA PRO A 341 1.34 -24.81 14.12
C PRO A 341 1.10 -24.42 12.65
N ALA A 342 0.72 -25.37 11.77
CA ALA A 342 0.63 -25.12 10.34
C ALA A 342 -0.38 -24.01 9.96
N PRO A 343 -1.60 -23.95 10.52
CA PRO A 343 -2.53 -22.85 10.27
C PRO A 343 -1.95 -21.48 10.67
N ILE A 344 -1.26 -21.41 11.82
CA ILE A 344 -0.65 -20.17 12.32
C ILE A 344 0.48 -19.73 11.39
N LEU A 345 1.36 -20.66 10.99
CA LEU A 345 2.44 -20.39 10.05
C LEU A 345 1.90 -19.96 8.67
N PHE A 346 0.79 -20.55 8.21
CA PHE A 346 0.16 -20.18 6.94
C PHE A 346 -0.41 -18.75 6.97
N LYS A 347 -0.96 -18.33 8.11
CA LYS A 347 -1.56 -17.00 8.35
C LYS A 347 -0.62 -16.01 9.06
N CYS A 348 0.67 -16.34 9.14
CA CYS A 348 1.65 -15.61 9.94
C CYS A 348 1.74 -14.10 9.63
N LYS A 349 1.69 -13.72 8.34
CA LYS A 349 1.70 -12.32 7.89
C LYS A 349 0.50 -11.53 8.42
N THR A 350 -0.65 -12.18 8.45
CA THR A 350 -1.94 -11.62 8.86
C THR A 350 -2.01 -11.48 10.37
N ILE A 351 -1.50 -12.47 11.11
CA ILE A 351 -1.37 -12.37 12.57
C ILE A 351 -0.38 -11.26 12.94
N SER A 352 0.74 -11.16 12.23
CA SER A 352 1.72 -10.08 12.45
C SER A 352 1.14 -8.70 12.16
N ALA A 353 0.16 -8.62 11.25
CA ALA A 353 -0.50 -7.38 10.90
C ALA A 353 -1.32 -6.76 12.03
N LEU A 354 -1.73 -7.60 12.98
CA LEU A 354 -2.53 -7.18 14.12
C LEU A 354 -1.68 -6.59 15.25
N VAL A 355 -0.37 -6.83 15.28
CA VAL A 355 0.46 -6.43 16.42
C VAL A 355 0.41 -4.93 16.72
N PRO A 356 0.53 -4.02 15.73
CA PRO A 356 0.40 -2.58 16.01
C PRO A 356 -0.95 -2.23 16.64
N HIS A 357 -2.04 -2.80 16.13
CA HIS A 357 -3.38 -2.61 16.70
C HIS A 357 -3.51 -3.19 18.10
N ALA A 358 -2.99 -4.41 18.32
CA ALA A 358 -3.03 -5.09 19.60
C ALA A 358 -2.28 -4.30 20.68
N VAL A 359 -1.13 -3.71 20.35
CA VAL A 359 -0.41 -2.84 21.28
C VAL A 359 -1.21 -1.58 21.57
N PHE A 360 -1.79 -0.94 20.55
CA PHE A 360 -2.66 0.21 20.75
C PHE A 360 -3.84 -0.11 21.69
N LEU A 361 -4.54 -1.23 21.46
CA LEU A 361 -5.60 -1.71 22.34
C LEU A 361 -5.08 -2.02 23.75
N GLY A 362 -3.90 -2.63 23.86
CA GLY A 362 -3.24 -2.91 25.13
C GLY A 362 -2.97 -1.65 25.94
N ARG A 363 -2.57 -0.53 25.30
CA ARG A 363 -2.41 0.78 25.96
C ARG A 363 -3.73 1.33 26.50
N LEU A 364 -4.85 0.95 25.89
CA LEU A 364 -6.21 1.25 26.37
C LEU A 364 -6.75 0.23 27.40
N GLY A 365 -5.92 -0.71 27.85
CA GLY A 365 -6.30 -1.76 28.81
C GLY A 365 -6.95 -2.99 28.18
N GLN A 366 -7.08 -3.07 26.86
CA GLN A 366 -7.66 -4.22 26.14
C GLN A 366 -6.55 -5.19 25.72
N GLN A 367 -6.15 -6.09 26.63
CA GLN A 367 -5.00 -6.99 26.42
C GLN A 367 -5.30 -8.27 25.64
N GLU A 368 -6.58 -8.59 25.41
CA GLU A 368 -7.00 -9.90 24.88
C GLU A 368 -6.37 -10.25 23.51
N MET A 369 -6.19 -9.24 22.64
CA MET A 369 -5.55 -9.43 21.34
C MET A 369 -4.05 -9.69 21.46
N VAL A 370 -3.39 -9.01 22.39
CA VAL A 370 -1.97 -9.20 22.71
C VAL A 370 -1.74 -10.62 23.23
N ASP A 371 -2.62 -11.10 24.11
CA ASP A 371 -2.56 -12.45 24.66
C ASP A 371 -2.77 -13.52 23.59
N ALA A 372 -3.76 -13.35 22.71
CA ALA A 372 -4.03 -14.28 21.62
C ALA A 372 -2.85 -14.36 20.64
N ILE A 373 -2.24 -13.23 20.28
CA ILE A 373 -1.04 -13.22 19.42
C ILE A 373 0.14 -13.88 20.15
N SER A 374 0.34 -13.60 21.43
CA SER A 374 1.41 -14.21 22.24
C SER A 374 1.29 -15.73 22.29
N LEU A 375 0.07 -16.24 22.45
CA LEU A 375 -0.21 -17.68 22.39
C LEU A 375 0.12 -18.26 21.00
N ALA A 376 -0.23 -17.54 19.93
CA ALA A 376 0.10 -17.96 18.57
C ALA A 376 1.61 -18.03 18.32
N VAL A 377 2.39 -17.07 18.84
CA VAL A 377 3.86 -17.09 18.78
C VAL A 377 4.40 -18.34 19.48
N LYS A 378 3.98 -18.56 20.73
CA LYS A 378 4.41 -19.70 21.54
C LYS A 378 4.15 -21.03 20.83
N ALA A 379 2.96 -21.18 20.21
CA ALA A 379 2.57 -22.39 19.50
C ALA A 379 3.45 -22.70 18.27
N THR A 380 4.04 -21.68 17.63
CA THR A 380 4.84 -21.89 16.40
C THR A 380 6.31 -22.21 16.63
N THR A 381 6.83 -22.00 17.84
CA THR A 381 8.28 -22.07 18.17
C THR A 381 9.22 -21.14 17.37
N ASP A 382 8.72 -20.48 16.31
CA ASP A 382 9.46 -19.60 15.41
C ASP A 382 8.85 -18.19 15.43
N GLY A 383 9.37 -17.32 16.30
CA GLY A 383 8.92 -15.94 16.39
C GLY A 383 9.34 -15.05 15.22
N ARG A 384 10.09 -15.55 14.21
CA ARG A 384 10.61 -14.73 13.10
C ARG A 384 9.52 -14.08 12.26
N PHE A 385 8.35 -14.72 12.18
CA PHE A 385 7.30 -14.24 11.27
C PHE A 385 6.72 -12.90 11.71
N ILE A 386 6.61 -12.69 13.03
CA ILE A 386 6.15 -11.46 13.67
C ILE A 386 7.04 -10.28 13.26
N TRP A 387 8.35 -10.49 13.26
CA TRP A 387 9.34 -9.44 13.09
C TRP A 387 9.41 -8.83 11.69
N ARG A 388 9.20 -9.62 10.64
CA ARG A 388 9.23 -9.12 9.25
C ARG A 388 8.23 -8.00 9.00
N CYS A 389 7.17 -7.97 9.80
CA CYS A 389 6.04 -7.07 9.64
C CYS A 389 6.06 -5.90 10.61
N ILE A 390 6.67 -6.09 11.79
CA ILE A 390 6.73 -5.10 12.87
C ILE A 390 7.95 -4.19 12.79
N TRP A 391 9.02 -4.64 12.14
CA TRP A 391 10.27 -3.89 12.03
C TRP A 391 10.10 -2.38 11.77
N PRO A 392 9.28 -1.93 10.78
CA PRO A 392 9.12 -0.50 10.50
C PRO A 392 8.53 0.32 11.66
N TYR A 393 7.86 -0.33 12.60
CA TYR A 393 7.11 0.29 13.69
C TYR A 393 7.79 0.14 15.06
N THR A 394 8.95 -0.50 15.10
CA THR A 394 9.72 -0.74 16.34
C THR A 394 10.03 0.51 17.12
N ALA A 395 10.51 1.55 16.47
CA ALA A 395 10.80 2.82 17.12
C ALA A 395 9.55 3.33 17.87
N THR A 396 8.36 3.22 17.27
CA THR A 396 7.08 3.58 17.90
C THR A 396 6.69 2.63 19.03
N PHE A 397 6.94 1.33 18.89
CA PHE A 397 6.71 0.35 19.96
C PHE A 397 7.58 0.65 21.18
N PHE A 398 8.83 1.01 20.95
CA PHE A 398 9.75 1.37 22.01
C PHE A 398 9.67 2.84 22.39
N ALA A 399 8.77 3.68 21.84
CA ALA A 399 8.71 5.12 22.11
C ALA A 399 8.07 5.45 23.48
N GLU A 400 7.23 4.57 24.01
CA GLU A 400 6.45 4.75 25.23
C GLU A 400 6.60 3.55 26.17
N PRO A 401 6.45 3.73 27.50
CA PRO A 401 6.37 2.61 28.43
C PRO A 401 5.18 1.71 28.06
N ASN A 402 5.45 0.42 27.90
CA ASN A 402 4.49 -0.55 27.38
C ASN A 402 3.78 -1.30 28.52
N PRO A 403 2.51 -1.72 28.33
CA PRO A 403 1.84 -2.59 29.28
C PRO A 403 2.49 -3.99 29.32
N PRO A 404 2.38 -4.74 30.43
CA PRO A 404 3.11 -6.01 30.64
C PRO A 404 2.91 -7.07 29.54
N SER A 405 1.72 -7.14 28.94
CA SER A 405 1.43 -8.09 27.85
C SER A 405 2.20 -7.76 26.57
N VAL A 406 2.49 -6.48 26.30
CA VAL A 406 3.32 -6.04 25.17
C VAL A 406 4.78 -6.36 25.43
N ASN A 407 5.22 -6.26 26.69
CA ASN A 407 6.56 -6.66 27.12
C ASN A 407 6.82 -8.15 26.83
N LEU A 408 5.80 -9.01 26.99
CA LEU A 408 5.91 -10.42 26.60
C LEU A 408 6.12 -10.60 25.09
N ILE A 409 5.36 -9.93 24.23
CA ILE A 409 5.55 -10.01 22.76
C ILE A 409 6.94 -9.53 22.37
N VAL A 410 7.35 -8.38 22.91
CA VAL A 410 8.67 -7.78 22.69
C VAL A 410 9.77 -8.77 23.08
N THR A 411 9.65 -9.38 24.26
CA THR A 411 10.64 -10.33 24.78
C THR A 411 10.69 -11.61 23.95
N LEU A 412 9.54 -12.21 23.64
CA LEU A 412 9.46 -13.44 22.85
C LEU A 412 9.98 -13.27 21.43
N ALA A 413 9.84 -12.07 20.87
CA ALA A 413 10.25 -11.80 19.51
C ALA A 413 11.71 -11.30 19.44
N SER A 414 12.26 -10.75 20.52
CA SER A 414 13.56 -10.04 20.54
C SER A 414 14.77 -10.73 19.87
N PRO A 415 14.91 -12.08 19.84
CA PRO A 415 16.00 -12.73 19.11
C PRO A 415 15.99 -12.53 17.60
N TYR A 416 14.88 -12.05 17.04
CA TYR A 416 14.73 -11.86 15.60
C TYR A 416 14.73 -10.39 15.21
N MET A 417 15.03 -9.50 16.16
CA MET A 417 15.14 -8.07 15.94
C MET A 417 16.48 -7.73 15.26
N LEU A 418 16.43 -6.86 14.25
CA LEU A 418 17.63 -6.34 13.58
C LEU A 418 18.20 -5.17 14.38
N TRP A 419 18.76 -5.47 15.55
CA TRP A 419 19.31 -4.46 16.48
C TRP A 419 20.32 -3.51 15.81
N ASP A 420 21.08 -4.01 14.84
CA ASP A 420 22.08 -3.27 14.06
C ASP A 420 21.50 -2.13 13.22
N LYS A 421 20.24 -2.27 12.78
CA LYS A 421 19.53 -1.26 12.01
C LYS A 421 18.77 -0.26 12.87
N LEU A 422 18.48 -0.61 14.12
CA LEU A 422 17.70 0.25 15.01
C LEU A 422 18.60 1.36 15.55
N GLN A 423 19.83 1.00 15.97
CA GLN A 423 20.84 1.90 16.53
C GLN A 423 20.30 2.89 17.58
N ASP A 424 19.26 2.49 18.31
CA ASP A 424 18.59 3.30 19.32
C ASP A 424 18.84 2.70 20.71
N GLY A 425 19.70 3.36 21.48
CA GLY A 425 20.00 2.98 22.86
C GLY A 425 18.79 3.06 23.79
N MET A 426 17.83 3.94 23.51
CA MET A 426 16.60 4.05 24.31
C MET A 426 15.71 2.81 24.13
N ALA A 427 15.66 2.28 22.91
CA ALA A 427 14.92 1.05 22.64
C ALA A 427 15.56 -0.17 23.31
N VAL A 428 16.90 -0.24 23.41
CA VAL A 428 17.60 -1.29 24.16
C VAL A 428 17.26 -1.22 25.66
N ALA A 429 17.34 -0.02 26.26
CA ALA A 429 17.00 0.14 27.67
C ALA A 429 15.54 -0.26 27.96
N ARG A 430 14.60 0.16 27.11
CA ARG A 430 13.17 -0.18 27.26
C ARG A 430 12.88 -1.66 26.99
N TRP A 431 13.58 -2.28 26.05
CA TRP A 431 13.51 -3.72 25.84
C TRP A 431 14.01 -4.48 27.07
N ALA A 432 15.11 -4.03 27.67
CA ALA A 432 15.67 -4.62 28.87
C ALA A 432 14.74 -4.49 30.08
N ASP A 433 14.12 -3.32 30.27
CA ASP A 433 13.09 -3.11 31.29
C ASP A 433 11.91 -4.05 31.06
N ALA A 434 11.39 -4.11 29.83
CA ALA A 434 10.32 -5.02 29.43
C ALA A 434 10.67 -6.50 29.70
N ALA A 435 11.88 -6.93 29.34
CA ALA A 435 12.34 -8.30 29.57
C ALA A 435 12.44 -8.64 31.06
N SER A 436 12.76 -7.66 31.91
CA SER A 436 12.85 -7.84 33.36
C SER A 436 11.48 -7.97 34.06
N GLU A 437 10.43 -7.40 33.45
CA GLU A 437 9.06 -7.47 33.96
C GLU A 437 8.33 -8.76 33.55
N VAL A 438 8.81 -9.46 32.52
CA VAL A 438 8.19 -10.70 32.04
C VAL A 438 8.59 -11.86 32.96
N PRO A 439 7.63 -12.65 33.49
CA PRO A 439 7.94 -13.83 34.30
C PRO A 439 8.89 -14.79 33.57
N TYR A 440 9.97 -15.18 34.26
CA TYR A 440 10.97 -16.06 33.68
C TYR A 440 10.37 -17.43 33.34
N THR A 441 10.58 -17.84 32.10
CA THR A 441 10.36 -19.20 31.60
C THR A 441 11.59 -19.60 30.80
N GLU A 442 11.82 -20.89 30.59
CA GLU A 442 12.97 -21.37 29.79
C GLU A 442 13.04 -20.67 28.42
N GLN A 443 11.89 -20.56 27.74
CA GLN A 443 11.79 -19.86 26.45
C GLN A 443 12.09 -18.36 26.55
N VAL A 444 11.60 -17.69 27.58
CA VAL A 444 11.89 -16.26 27.82
C VAL A 444 13.38 -16.07 28.09
N GLY A 445 13.98 -16.89 28.95
CA GLY A 445 15.41 -16.82 29.27
C GLY A 445 16.28 -17.03 28.03
N GLN A 446 15.96 -18.03 27.21
CA GLN A 446 16.63 -18.28 25.93
C GLN A 446 16.54 -17.07 25.00
N ASN A 447 15.35 -16.50 24.84
CA ASN A 447 15.14 -15.35 23.95
C ASN A 447 15.86 -14.09 24.45
N VAL A 448 15.85 -13.84 25.76
CA VAL A 448 16.61 -12.72 26.37
C VAL A 448 18.11 -12.90 26.14
N ALA A 449 18.64 -14.12 26.34
CA ALA A 449 20.04 -14.41 26.10
C ALA A 449 20.43 -14.20 24.62
N GLU A 450 19.62 -14.69 23.68
CA GLU A 450 19.88 -14.51 22.24
C GLU A 450 19.83 -13.04 21.81
N ALA A 451 18.90 -12.25 22.35
CA ALA A 451 18.83 -10.82 22.09
C ALA A 451 20.01 -10.06 22.71
N LEU A 452 20.41 -10.37 23.95
CA LEU A 452 21.60 -9.79 24.58
C LEU A 452 22.85 -10.04 23.75
N LEU A 453 23.07 -11.28 23.29
CA LEU A 453 24.22 -11.62 22.45
C LEU A 453 24.26 -10.77 21.17
N GLN A 454 23.11 -10.48 20.56
CA GLN A 454 23.03 -9.61 19.38
C GLN A 454 23.33 -8.15 19.72
N ILE A 455 22.77 -7.64 20.83
CA ILE A 455 22.96 -6.24 21.25
C ILE A 455 24.43 -5.99 21.66
N VAL A 456 25.05 -6.92 22.39
CA VAL A 456 26.46 -6.83 22.83
C VAL A 456 27.42 -6.82 21.64
N ALA A 457 27.08 -7.52 20.56
CA ALA A 457 27.86 -7.52 19.33
C ALA A 457 27.84 -6.16 18.60
N ILE A 458 27.00 -5.21 19.00
CA ILE A 458 26.88 -3.87 18.42
C ILE A 458 27.45 -2.85 19.43
N ASP A 459 28.66 -2.37 19.18
CA ASP A 459 29.40 -1.50 20.11
C ASP A 459 28.61 -0.24 20.53
N SER A 460 27.80 0.33 19.64
CA SER A 460 26.98 1.51 19.95
C SER A 460 25.78 1.20 20.86
N LEU A 461 25.34 -0.05 20.94
CA LEU A 461 24.18 -0.46 21.75
C LEU A 461 24.58 -1.08 23.09
N ARG A 462 25.77 -1.71 23.17
CA ARG A 462 26.29 -2.36 24.38
C ARG A 462 26.20 -1.49 25.65
N PRO A 463 26.56 -0.19 25.64
CA PRO A 463 26.50 0.64 26.86
C PRO A 463 25.08 0.87 27.39
N HIS A 464 24.06 0.58 26.58
CA HIS A 464 22.66 0.79 26.92
C HIS A 464 22.00 -0.45 27.54
N ILE A 465 22.71 -1.57 27.67
CA ILE A 465 22.21 -2.77 28.37
C ILE A 465 22.26 -2.49 29.88
N PRO A 466 21.11 -2.42 30.56
CA PRO A 466 21.08 -2.21 32.00
C PRO A 466 21.74 -3.36 32.78
N LEU A 467 22.46 -3.04 33.87
CA LEU A 467 23.15 -4.03 34.70
C LEU A 467 22.21 -5.09 35.30
N ASN A 468 20.97 -4.70 35.61
CA ASN A 468 19.92 -5.60 36.10
C ASN A 468 19.50 -6.65 35.07
N THR A 469 19.65 -6.39 33.77
CA THR A 469 19.36 -7.39 32.72
C THR A 469 20.39 -8.52 32.73
N TRP A 470 21.65 -8.22 33.03
CA TRP A 470 22.67 -9.24 33.27
C TRP A 470 22.39 -10.03 34.56
N ALA A 471 21.95 -9.34 35.62
CA ALA A 471 21.55 -9.99 36.85
C ALA A 471 20.36 -10.95 36.65
N LEU A 472 19.45 -10.64 35.71
CA LEU A 472 18.34 -11.53 35.34
C LEU A 472 18.87 -12.88 34.83
N LEU A 473 19.91 -12.90 33.99
CA LEU A 473 20.51 -14.16 33.53
C LEU A 473 21.27 -14.88 34.64
N ASN A 474 21.97 -14.13 35.49
CA ASN A 474 22.82 -14.71 36.54
C ASN A 474 22.03 -15.32 37.72
N ASN A 475 20.84 -14.78 38.01
CA ASN A 475 20.02 -15.18 39.16
C ASN A 475 18.99 -16.28 38.84
N ASN A 476 18.84 -16.64 37.56
CA ASN A 476 17.87 -17.64 37.10
C ASN A 476 18.57 -18.98 36.77
N PRO A 477 17.85 -20.11 36.74
CA PRO A 477 18.44 -21.42 36.51
C PRO A 477 19.28 -21.45 35.22
N PRO A 478 20.38 -22.22 35.22
CA PRO A 478 21.31 -22.26 34.10
C PRO A 478 20.57 -22.59 32.81
N LEU A 479 20.89 -21.86 31.74
CA LEU A 479 20.35 -22.10 30.41
C LEU A 479 20.53 -23.59 30.04
N PRO A 480 19.54 -24.24 29.39
CA PRO A 480 19.59 -25.68 29.12
C PRO A 480 20.90 -26.07 28.43
N PRO A 481 21.53 -27.21 28.81
CA PRO A 481 22.67 -27.74 28.10
C PRO A 481 22.24 -28.13 26.69
N GLY A 482 22.57 -27.28 25.72
CA GLY A 482 22.04 -27.39 24.36
C GLY A 482 21.59 -26.09 23.73
N LEU A 483 22.04 -24.94 24.24
CA LEU A 483 21.89 -23.63 23.59
C LEU A 483 22.43 -23.69 22.15
N LYS A 484 21.55 -24.07 21.24
CA LYS A 484 21.81 -24.09 19.80
C LYS A 484 21.70 -22.64 19.38
N ILE A 485 22.83 -21.92 19.42
CA ILE A 485 22.97 -20.67 18.68
C ILE A 485 22.45 -20.99 17.26
N PRO A 486 21.33 -20.40 16.82
CA PRO A 486 20.76 -20.75 15.54
C PRO A 486 21.85 -20.59 14.48
N ARG A 487 22.08 -21.63 13.67
CA ARG A 487 22.90 -21.49 12.45
C ARG A 487 22.19 -20.48 11.57
N TYR A 488 22.57 -19.20 11.65
CA TYR A 488 22.13 -18.16 10.73
C TYR A 488 22.75 -18.44 9.36
N SER A 489 22.17 -19.38 8.62
CA SER A 489 22.65 -19.83 7.31
C SER A 489 22.59 -18.76 6.21
N ASN A 490 22.02 -17.58 6.49
CA ASN A 490 21.88 -16.48 5.51
C ASN A 490 22.61 -15.18 5.92
N HIS A 491 23.38 -15.16 7.01
CA HIS A 491 24.11 -13.96 7.47
C HIS A 491 25.60 -14.24 7.76
N THR A 492 26.26 -15.05 6.93
CA THR A 492 27.73 -15.11 6.85
C THR A 492 28.36 -13.74 6.49
N SER A 493 27.57 -12.76 6.06
CA SER A 493 28.01 -11.36 5.88
C SER A 493 28.24 -10.58 7.18
N PHE A 494 27.82 -11.08 8.35
CA PHE A 494 27.97 -10.35 9.61
C PHE A 494 29.43 -10.30 10.12
N LEU A 495 30.26 -11.27 9.72
CA LEU A 495 31.71 -11.26 10.01
C LEU A 495 32.57 -10.80 8.84
N PHE A 496 31.97 -10.68 7.65
CA PHE A 496 32.58 -10.07 6.47
C PHE A 496 31.96 -8.71 6.24
N GLY A 497 32.27 -7.77 7.14
CA GLY A 497 31.91 -6.37 7.00
C GLY A 497 32.28 -5.85 5.61
N ARG A 498 31.27 -5.32 4.91
CA ARG A 498 31.36 -4.70 3.58
C ARG A 498 32.06 -3.32 3.61
N SER A 499 32.51 -2.86 4.77
CA SER A 499 33.36 -1.69 4.90
C SER A 499 34.77 -2.12 5.32
N GLY A 500 35.77 -1.69 4.56
CA GLY A 500 37.19 -1.85 4.88
C GLY A 500 37.62 -0.97 6.06
N THR A 501 36.85 -0.96 7.15
CA THR A 501 37.26 -0.29 8.38
C THR A 501 38.24 -1.23 9.11
N THR A 502 39.51 -0.87 9.03
CA THR A 502 40.56 -1.41 9.89
C THR A 502 40.24 -0.99 11.32
N PHE A 503 39.83 -1.93 12.17
CA PHE A 503 39.72 -1.68 13.61
C PHE A 503 41.06 -1.15 14.12
N SER A 504 41.03 -0.06 14.89
CA SER A 504 42.25 0.48 15.49
C SER A 504 42.83 -0.55 16.45
N LEU A 505 44.17 -0.62 16.52
CA LEU A 505 44.88 -1.54 17.42
C LEU A 505 44.44 -1.39 18.89
N ALA A 506 43.95 -0.20 19.28
CA ALA A 506 43.44 0.07 20.62
C ALA A 506 42.12 -0.66 20.89
N VAL A 507 41.17 -0.60 19.96
CA VAL A 507 39.86 -1.30 20.08
C VAL A 507 40.06 -2.81 20.15
N LYS A 508 41.03 -3.34 19.39
CA LYS A 508 41.37 -4.76 19.41
C LYS A 508 41.91 -5.20 20.77
N LYS A 509 42.78 -4.41 21.39
CA LYS A 509 43.30 -4.69 22.74
C LYS A 509 42.21 -4.60 23.81
N GLU A 510 41.29 -3.66 23.68
CA GLU A 510 40.18 -3.48 24.61
C GLU A 510 39.19 -4.67 24.55
N MET A 511 38.90 -5.17 23.35
CA MET A 511 38.12 -6.42 23.19
C MET A 511 38.83 -7.64 23.79
N GLU A 512 40.14 -7.76 23.62
CA GLU A 512 40.92 -8.85 24.23
C GLU A 512 40.87 -8.78 25.78
N ILE A 513 40.90 -7.57 26.36
CA ILE A 513 40.77 -7.37 27.82
C ILE A 513 39.35 -7.75 28.29
N SER A 514 38.30 -7.26 27.63
CA SER A 514 36.90 -7.57 27.98
C SER A 514 36.64 -9.08 27.94
N ILE A 515 37.09 -9.78 26.89
CA ILE A 515 36.91 -11.24 26.78
C ILE A 515 37.65 -11.96 27.91
N ARG A 516 38.84 -11.50 28.30
CA ARG A 516 39.56 -12.08 29.45
C ARG A 516 38.80 -11.90 30.76
N GLU A 517 38.17 -10.76 30.95
CA GLU A 517 37.40 -10.47 32.17
C GLU A 517 36.06 -11.23 32.20
N ASP A 518 35.31 -11.20 31.10
CA ASP A 518 34.00 -11.83 30.96
C ASP A 518 34.05 -13.36 31.07
N PHE A 519 35.15 -13.95 30.59
CA PHE A 519 35.37 -15.39 30.67
C PHE A 519 36.26 -15.79 31.85
N ARG A 520 36.57 -14.90 32.80
CA ARG A 520 37.34 -15.27 34.00
C ARG A 520 36.48 -16.02 35.02
N GLY A 521 37.10 -16.90 35.81
CA GLY A 521 36.46 -17.59 36.94
C GLY A 521 36.01 -19.03 36.65
N THR A 522 35.81 -19.81 37.71
CA THR A 522 35.52 -21.25 37.66
C THR A 522 34.14 -21.55 37.06
N ASN A 523 33.15 -20.67 37.26
CA ASN A 523 31.78 -20.87 36.76
C ASN A 523 31.68 -20.77 35.23
N MET A 524 32.65 -20.16 34.56
CA MET A 524 32.70 -20.01 33.10
C MET A 524 33.54 -21.09 32.40
N GLU A 525 34.09 -22.05 33.15
CA GLU A 525 35.03 -23.04 32.63
C GLU A 525 34.43 -23.95 31.56
N CYS A 526 33.23 -24.49 31.80
CA CYS A 526 32.53 -25.33 30.81
C CYS A 526 32.20 -24.56 29.52
N HIS A 527 31.86 -23.27 29.63
CA HIS A 527 31.58 -22.41 28.49
C HIS A 527 32.85 -22.05 27.71
N ARG A 528 33.98 -21.83 28.39
CA ARG A 528 35.28 -21.64 27.74
C ARG A 528 35.67 -22.86 26.92
N ILE A 529 35.55 -24.06 27.50
CA ILE A 529 35.89 -25.32 26.81
C ILE A 529 35.00 -25.52 25.58
N ASP A 530 33.68 -25.41 25.71
CA ASP A 530 32.75 -25.55 24.56
C ASP A 530 33.06 -24.54 23.45
N LEU A 531 33.39 -23.29 23.82
CA LEU A 531 33.72 -22.26 22.84
C LEU A 531 35.07 -22.52 22.15
N ILE A 532 36.08 -23.00 22.88
CA ILE A 532 37.38 -23.42 22.32
C ILE A 532 37.17 -24.56 21.32
N ASP A 533 36.42 -25.60 21.69
CA ASP A 533 36.15 -26.77 20.82
C ASP A 533 35.42 -26.35 19.53
N ARG A 534 34.45 -25.44 19.63
CA ARG A 534 33.75 -24.90 18.45
C ARG A 534 34.66 -24.06 17.57
N LEU A 535 35.53 -23.25 18.15
CA LEU A 535 36.51 -22.46 17.40
C LEU A 535 37.50 -23.37 16.69
N GLU A 536 37.94 -24.46 17.32
CA GLU A 536 38.78 -25.47 16.67
C GLU A 536 38.06 -26.16 15.50
N HIS A 537 36.79 -26.51 15.66
CA HIS A 537 36.00 -27.07 14.57
C HIS A 537 35.88 -26.09 13.39
N ILE A 538 35.58 -24.82 13.66
CA ILE A 538 35.47 -23.76 12.64
C ILE A 538 36.82 -23.53 11.95
N LEU A 539 37.91 -23.47 12.71
CA LEU A 539 39.26 -23.32 12.16
C LEU A 539 39.63 -24.53 11.29
N GLY A 540 39.26 -25.75 11.70
CA GLY A 540 39.43 -26.95 10.90
C GLY A 540 38.63 -26.92 9.58
N GLN A 541 37.42 -26.34 9.58
CA GLN A 541 36.66 -26.11 8.34
C GLN A 541 37.30 -25.04 7.46
N LEU A 542 37.87 -23.98 8.04
CA LEU A 542 38.62 -22.95 7.32
C LEU A 542 39.92 -23.50 6.71
N ASP A 543 40.51 -24.52 7.32
CA ASP A 543 41.70 -25.23 6.83
C ASP A 543 41.40 -26.15 5.64
N GLN A 544 40.14 -26.57 5.44
CA GLN A 544 39.73 -27.31 4.24
C GLN A 544 39.74 -26.44 2.97
N GLY A 545 40.04 -25.14 3.10
CA GLY A 545 40.37 -24.26 1.99
C GLY A 545 39.16 -23.57 1.34
N LEU A 546 39.47 -22.76 0.32
CA LEU A 546 38.48 -21.94 -0.38
C LEU A 546 37.42 -22.79 -1.10
N ASP A 547 37.75 -24.02 -1.50
CA ASP A 547 36.86 -24.90 -2.27
C ASP A 547 35.63 -25.34 -1.48
N TYR A 548 35.77 -25.60 -0.17
CA TYR A 548 34.64 -25.92 0.71
C TYR A 548 33.64 -24.75 0.77
N PHE A 549 34.14 -23.51 0.83
CA PHE A 549 33.31 -22.31 0.90
C PHE A 549 32.76 -21.90 -0.47
N ASN A 550 33.51 -22.05 -1.56
CA ASN A 550 33.04 -21.80 -2.91
C ASN A 550 31.85 -22.69 -3.29
N TRP A 551 31.83 -23.94 -2.78
CA TRP A 551 30.73 -24.87 -3.01
C TRP A 551 29.42 -24.44 -2.31
N HIS A 552 29.51 -23.75 -1.17
CA HIS A 552 28.34 -23.31 -0.40
C HIS A 552 27.99 -21.82 -0.58
N HIS A 553 28.96 -20.97 -0.92
CA HIS A 553 28.87 -19.50 -0.91
C HIS A 553 29.79 -18.85 -1.94
N GLN A 554 29.26 -18.61 -3.15
CA GLN A 554 30.00 -18.07 -4.31
C GLN A 554 30.60 -16.65 -4.14
N MET A 555 30.35 -15.96 -3.02
CA MET A 555 30.86 -14.60 -2.78
C MET A 555 32.03 -14.53 -1.78
N ILE A 556 32.45 -15.66 -1.20
CA ILE A 556 33.58 -15.70 -0.27
C ILE A 556 34.87 -15.88 -1.08
N ASN A 557 35.84 -14.99 -0.89
CA ASN A 557 37.15 -15.08 -1.55
C ASN A 557 38.23 -15.47 -0.53
N GLU A 558 39.42 -15.78 -1.01
CA GLU A 558 40.56 -16.23 -0.18
C GLU A 558 40.89 -15.24 0.94
N TYR A 559 40.76 -13.94 0.66
CA TYR A 559 40.98 -12.89 1.65
C TYR A 559 40.02 -12.99 2.84
N HIS A 560 38.73 -13.27 2.58
CA HIS A 560 37.74 -13.49 3.63
C HIS A 560 38.09 -14.72 4.49
N VAL A 561 38.45 -15.85 3.87
CA VAL A 561 38.84 -17.07 4.60
C VAL A 561 40.07 -16.84 5.47
N LEU A 562 41.12 -16.20 4.92
CA LEU A 562 42.35 -15.89 5.66
C LEU A 562 42.12 -14.92 6.82
N ARG A 563 41.26 -13.90 6.62
CA ARG A 563 40.90 -12.95 7.67
C ARG A 563 40.13 -13.63 8.79
N ALA A 564 39.13 -14.44 8.46
CA ALA A 564 38.35 -15.19 9.46
C ALA A 564 39.25 -16.16 10.25
N LYS A 565 40.10 -16.92 9.57
CA LYS A 565 41.06 -17.84 10.21
C LYS A 565 41.97 -17.11 11.20
N ARG A 566 42.48 -15.94 10.83
CA ARG A 566 43.33 -15.11 11.71
C ARG A 566 42.57 -14.62 12.95
N GLU A 567 41.37 -14.10 12.78
CA GLU A 567 40.60 -13.53 13.88
C GLU A 567 40.07 -14.60 14.84
N TYR A 568 39.54 -15.71 14.33
CA TYR A 568 39.12 -16.85 15.15
C TYR A 568 40.30 -17.53 15.86
N GLY A 569 41.46 -17.63 15.20
CA GLY A 569 42.68 -18.14 15.83
C GLY A 569 43.08 -17.30 17.04
N LYS A 570 43.06 -15.97 16.92
CA LYS A 570 43.36 -15.06 18.04
C LYS A 570 42.37 -15.22 19.19
N LEU A 571 41.07 -15.28 18.90
CA LEU A 571 40.05 -15.48 19.93
C LEU A 571 40.26 -16.82 20.66
N ARG A 572 40.59 -17.90 19.93
CA ARG A 572 40.89 -19.20 20.52
C ARG A 572 42.08 -19.12 21.48
N GLU A 573 43.17 -18.47 21.08
CA GLU A 573 44.35 -18.33 21.95
C GLU A 573 44.03 -17.52 23.21
N VAL A 574 43.28 -16.42 23.09
CA VAL A 574 42.85 -15.64 24.27
C VAL A 574 42.02 -16.50 25.22
N LEU A 575 41.09 -17.31 24.72
CA LEU A 575 40.26 -18.18 25.55
C LEU A 575 41.07 -19.32 26.20
N ARG A 576 42.08 -19.87 25.49
CA ARG A 576 43.00 -20.86 26.05
C ARG A 576 43.83 -20.26 27.19
N GLU A 577 44.40 -19.06 26.99
CA GLU A 577 45.16 -18.37 28.03
C GLU A 577 44.32 -18.15 29.30
N VAL A 578 43.06 -17.72 29.14
CA VAL A 578 42.13 -17.54 30.26
C VAL A 578 41.78 -18.87 30.94
N HIS A 579 41.64 -19.95 30.15
CA HIS A 579 41.35 -21.28 30.68
C HIS A 579 42.54 -21.88 31.44
N GLU A 580 43.76 -21.71 30.93
CA GLU A 580 45.00 -22.16 31.55
C GLU A 580 45.43 -21.31 32.76
N GLY A 581 44.75 -20.17 33.00
CA GLY A 581 44.94 -19.32 34.17
C GLY A 581 46.15 -18.39 34.10
N GLN A 582 46.58 -18.01 32.89
CA GLN A 582 47.67 -17.04 32.68
C GLN A 582 47.22 -15.58 32.74
#